data_AF-A0A3M7PSR5-F1
#
_entry.id   AF-A0A3M7PSR5-F1
#
_cell.length_a   1.000
_cell.length_b   1.000
_cell.length_c   1.000
_cell.angle_alpha   90.00
_cell.angle_beta   90.00
_cell.angle_gamma   90.00
#
_symmetry.space_group_name_H-M   'P 1'
#
loop_
_entity.id
_entity.type
_entity.pdbx_description
1 polymer ?
#
loop_
_entity_poly.entity_id
_entity_poly.type
_entity_poly.pdbx_seq_one_letter_code
_entity_poly.pdbx_strand_id
1 'polypeptide(L)'
;MFSHGPDSLVDFIAFDFLFWKLTHRKIDVNPRQCEILVQKDFLMVCILQKIAEFLQSLEFFCTNLYNIFSKIFVINTIKLIFIPQVENARITYNCQFYPHDENSGSNLWTDLITDGNLDNKECNLSPIKIKKALRNKLAIAVCVQIKVPAHSKDRIEFALVWNMPNVSFVNNQKKYKKFYTRYFSDENPDCAKEIACYSLHSWKSWEKELSEFRQPIIQDQSLPKWYKIVLFNELYFISDGGTVWFDIKNDPNCKHQVVREYGRFAYLEGQEYRMYNTYDVHFNANFALLQLWPKLQLSLQYEFADTIPMESKNDVKFLIDGKYAKQKSKNSLPHDIGDPYREPWSVLNAYNSHDTRDWKDLNLKFILTVYRDYFYLKDNEYLEYMWPYIKLLMITVQSQDHDGD
;
A
#
# COMPACT_ATOMS: atom_id res chain seq x y z
N MET A 1 23.41 -17.13 29.87
CA MET A 1 23.30 -16.11 30.94
C MET A 1 22.99 -14.78 30.29
N PHE A 2 21.70 -14.48 30.08
CA PHE A 2 21.24 -13.13 29.80
C PHE A 2 20.05 -12.89 30.72
N SER A 3 20.25 -11.97 31.66
CA SER A 3 19.24 -11.47 32.58
C SER A 3 18.18 -10.71 31.80
N HIS A 4 16.93 -11.21 31.83
CA HIS A 4 15.77 -10.45 31.40
C HIS A 4 15.53 -9.30 32.40
N GLY A 5 15.78 -8.07 31.95
CA GLY A 5 15.23 -6.87 32.58
C GLY A 5 13.75 -6.76 32.19
N PRO A 6 12.83 -6.52 33.14
CA PRO A 6 11.41 -6.41 32.86
C PRO A 6 11.10 -4.96 32.53
N ASP A 7 11.26 -4.51 31.28
CA ASP A 7 10.76 -3.19 30.81
C ASP A 7 10.74 -3.09 29.27
N SER A 8 10.24 -4.12 28.60
CA SER A 8 9.73 -3.97 27.23
C SER A 8 8.34 -4.58 27.16
N LEU A 9 7.39 -3.98 27.89
CA LEU A 9 6.03 -4.00 27.41
C LEU A 9 6.08 -3.31 26.04
N VAL A 10 5.95 -4.12 24.99
CA VAL A 10 5.45 -3.65 23.71
C VAL A 10 4.08 -3.08 24.04
N ASP A 11 4.00 -1.76 24.22
CA ASP A 11 2.73 -1.06 24.31
C ASP A 11 2.01 -1.37 23.00
N PHE A 12 1.08 -2.32 23.07
CA PHE A 12 0.04 -2.50 22.08
C PHE A 12 -0.60 -1.12 21.94
N ILE A 13 -0.34 -0.43 20.83
CA ILE A 13 -1.11 0.75 20.43
C ILE A 13 -2.48 0.21 20.04
N ALA A 14 -3.30 -0.06 21.05
CA ALA A 14 -4.72 -0.28 20.89
C ALA A 14 -5.27 1.03 20.33
N PHE A 15 -5.58 1.04 19.04
CA PHE A 15 -6.60 1.95 18.57
C PHE A 15 -7.92 1.39 19.08
N ASP A 16 -8.32 1.82 20.28
CA ASP A 16 -9.67 1.60 20.78
C ASP A 16 -10.64 2.34 19.86
N PHE A 17 -11.11 1.62 18.84
CA PHE A 17 -12.27 2.01 18.07
C PHE A 17 -13.49 1.55 18.85
N LEU A 18 -14.33 2.51 19.22
CA LEU A 18 -15.54 2.28 20.01
C LEU A 18 -16.49 1.34 19.25
N PHE A 19 -16.44 0.05 19.53
CA PHE A 19 -17.40 -0.93 19.04
C PHE A 19 -18.67 -0.85 19.86
N TRP A 20 -19.80 -0.53 19.23
CA TRP A 20 -21.10 -0.91 19.78
C TRP A 20 -21.66 -2.08 18.97
N LYS A 21 -21.61 -3.24 19.62
CA LYS A 21 -22.19 -4.51 19.20
C LYS A 21 -23.70 -4.34 19.08
N LEU A 22 -24.24 -4.31 17.86
CA LEU A 22 -25.67 -4.55 17.61
C LEU A 22 -26.00 -5.97 18.10
N THR A 23 -26.43 -6.08 19.35
CA THR A 23 -26.90 -7.34 19.90
C THR A 23 -28.21 -7.72 19.21
N HIS A 24 -28.19 -8.88 18.56
CA HIS A 24 -29.34 -9.53 17.94
C HIS A 24 -30.60 -9.44 18.82
N ARG A 25 -31.62 -8.72 18.36
CA ARG A 25 -33.01 -9.05 18.69
C ARG A 25 -33.71 -9.47 17.41
N LYS A 26 -34.10 -10.75 17.35
CA LYS A 26 -35.10 -11.26 16.40
C LYS A 26 -36.35 -10.41 16.53
N ILE A 27 -36.79 -9.83 15.42
CA ILE A 27 -38.09 -9.18 15.31
C ILE A 27 -39.08 -10.29 14.91
N ASP A 28 -39.84 -10.80 15.88
CA ASP A 28 -41.01 -11.64 15.59
C ASP A 28 -42.20 -10.73 15.30
N VAL A 29 -42.71 -10.79 14.07
CA VAL A 29 -43.84 -9.97 13.61
C VAL A 29 -45.14 -10.74 13.85
N ASN A 30 -45.94 -10.31 14.83
CA ASN A 30 -47.28 -10.85 15.07
C ASN A 30 -48.29 -10.19 14.10
N PRO A 31 -49.03 -10.93 13.24
CA PRO A 31 -49.74 -10.35 12.09
C PRO A 31 -51.02 -9.56 12.40
N ARG A 32 -51.40 -9.35 13.66
CA ARG A 32 -52.75 -8.83 14.01
C ARG A 32 -52.80 -7.51 14.79
N GLN A 33 -51.67 -6.85 14.99
CA GLN A 33 -51.60 -5.45 15.42
C GLN A 33 -50.44 -4.78 14.69
N CYS A 34 -50.72 -3.96 13.68
CA CYS A 34 -49.69 -3.29 12.88
C CYS A 34 -50.02 -1.81 12.70
N GLU A 35 -50.17 -1.09 13.82
CA GLU A 35 -49.62 0.27 13.87
C GLU A 35 -48.16 0.12 14.29
N ILE A 36 -47.28 -0.16 13.31
CA ILE A 36 -45.85 0.00 13.56
C ILE A 36 -45.62 1.51 13.55
N LEU A 37 -45.53 2.08 14.74
CA LEU A 37 -44.79 3.32 14.95
C LEU A 37 -43.34 3.03 14.52
N VAL A 38 -43.03 3.20 13.23
CA VAL A 38 -41.65 3.14 12.71
C VAL A 38 -40.98 4.42 13.19
N GLN A 39 -40.61 4.44 14.46
CA GLN A 39 -39.94 5.54 15.12
C GLN A 39 -38.51 5.58 14.59
N LYS A 40 -38.30 6.32 13.49
CA LYS A 40 -36.99 6.76 12.99
C LYS A 40 -35.92 5.65 12.95
N ASP A 41 -36.16 4.56 12.23
CA ASP A 41 -35.07 3.67 11.84
C ASP A 41 -34.20 4.37 10.78
N PHE A 42 -33.24 5.14 11.27
CA PHE A 42 -32.18 5.75 10.47
C PHE A 42 -31.26 4.62 10.01
N LEU A 43 -31.31 4.27 8.73
CA LEU A 43 -30.34 3.36 8.12
C LEU A 43 -28.99 4.09 8.03
N MET A 44 -28.24 4.13 9.13
CA MET A 44 -26.83 4.45 9.08
C MET A 44 -26.12 3.23 8.51
N VAL A 45 -25.85 3.23 7.21
CA VAL A 45 -24.79 2.38 6.68
C VAL A 45 -23.52 2.92 7.32
N CYS A 46 -23.06 2.26 8.39
CA CYS A 46 -21.71 2.42 8.91
C CYS A 46 -20.74 2.16 7.75
N ILE A 47 -20.42 3.20 6.98
CA ILE A 47 -19.18 3.23 6.21
C ILE A 47 -18.04 2.88 7.18
N LEU A 48 -18.19 3.16 8.49
CA LEU A 48 -17.35 2.70 9.60
C LEU A 48 -17.10 1.19 9.71
N GLN A 49 -17.99 0.28 9.28
CA GLN A 49 -17.72 -1.17 9.37
C GLN A 49 -16.93 -1.68 8.16
N LYS A 50 -17.23 -1.17 6.95
CA LYS A 50 -16.34 -1.37 5.80
C LYS A 50 -15.03 -0.60 5.93
N ILE A 51 -15.05 0.56 6.59
CA ILE A 51 -13.86 1.28 7.04
C ILE A 51 -13.15 0.46 8.10
N ALA A 52 -13.81 -0.23 9.04
CA ALA A 52 -13.14 -1.09 10.02
C ALA A 52 -12.50 -2.33 9.38
N GLU A 53 -13.15 -2.96 8.40
CA GLU A 53 -12.57 -4.04 7.58
C GLU A 53 -11.43 -3.49 6.69
N PHE A 54 -11.61 -2.30 6.11
CA PHE A 54 -10.58 -1.53 5.41
C PHE A 54 -9.50 -0.96 6.35
N LEU A 55 -9.76 -0.90 7.66
CA LEU A 55 -8.86 -0.36 8.68
C LEU A 55 -8.10 -1.47 9.40
N GLN A 56 -8.68 -2.66 9.51
CA GLN A 56 -7.95 -3.92 9.71
C GLN A 56 -7.04 -4.17 8.51
N SER A 57 -7.52 -3.86 7.29
CA SER A 57 -6.61 -3.69 6.17
C SER A 57 -5.73 -2.45 6.27
N LEU A 58 -6.00 -1.40 7.09
CA LEU A 58 -5.01 -0.33 7.43
C LEU A 58 -3.92 -0.81 8.38
N GLU A 59 -4.18 -1.71 9.32
CA GLU A 59 -3.10 -2.39 10.04
C GLU A 59 -2.17 -3.12 9.05
N PHE A 60 -2.75 -3.60 7.94
CA PHE A 60 -2.06 -4.16 6.78
C PHE A 60 -1.43 -3.09 5.85
N PHE A 61 -2.12 -1.96 5.61
CA PHE A 61 -1.75 -0.80 4.78
C PHE A 61 -0.76 0.14 5.48
N CYS A 62 -0.55 -0.06 6.78
CA CYS A 62 0.47 0.63 7.56
C CYS A 62 1.82 0.45 6.89
N THR A 63 2.08 -0.57 6.07
CA THR A 63 3.28 -0.72 5.22
C THR A 63 3.50 0.43 4.23
N ASN A 64 2.46 0.99 3.62
CA ASN A 64 2.54 2.17 2.73
C ASN A 64 2.53 3.52 3.47
N LEU A 65 2.08 3.51 4.73
CA LEU A 65 2.12 4.63 5.68
C LEU A 65 3.33 4.55 6.63
N TYR A 66 4.09 3.44 6.67
CA TYR A 66 5.36 3.23 7.37
C TYR A 66 6.47 3.95 6.60
N ASN A 67 6.28 5.24 6.37
CA ASN A 67 7.41 6.13 6.51
C ASN A 67 7.92 5.95 7.96
N ILE A 68 8.82 4.98 8.12
CA ILE A 68 9.94 5.07 9.04
C ILE A 68 9.55 4.92 10.50
N PHE A 69 10.04 3.85 11.12
CA PHE A 69 10.26 3.84 12.56
C PHE A 69 11.01 5.12 12.97
N SER A 70 10.29 6.14 13.49
CA SER A 70 10.75 7.11 14.49
C SER A 70 10.00 8.46 14.54
N LYS A 71 9.00 8.77 13.71
CA LYS A 71 8.35 10.10 13.82
C LYS A 71 6.83 10.05 13.82
N ILE A 72 6.27 10.61 14.90
CA ILE A 72 4.85 10.98 15.06
C ILE A 72 4.38 11.64 13.76
N PHE A 73 3.40 11.01 13.10
CA PHE A 73 2.76 11.58 11.93
C PHE A 73 2.07 12.87 12.33
N VAL A 74 2.47 13.96 11.69
CA VAL A 74 1.77 15.24 11.79
C VAL A 74 0.85 15.33 10.57
N ILE A 75 -0.42 14.96 10.74
CA ILE A 75 -1.46 15.28 9.76
C ILE A 75 -1.59 16.81 9.77
N ASN A 76 -0.95 17.47 8.81
CA ASN A 76 -0.88 18.93 8.78
C ASN A 76 -2.20 19.57 8.36
N THR A 77 -3.07 18.87 7.63
CA THR A 77 -4.38 19.38 7.24
C THR A 77 -5.34 18.24 6.89
N ILE A 78 -6.54 18.26 7.46
CA ILE A 78 -7.69 17.49 6.94
C ILE A 78 -8.62 18.55 6.33
N LYS A 79 -8.86 18.50 5.02
CA LYS A 79 -9.77 19.42 4.33
C LYS A 79 -11.02 18.66 3.89
N LEU A 80 -12.16 19.24 4.19
CA LEU A 80 -13.45 18.84 3.64
C LEU A 80 -13.66 19.59 2.33
N ILE A 81 -13.92 18.86 1.25
CA ILE A 81 -14.16 19.44 -0.07
C ILE A 81 -15.56 19.06 -0.51
N PHE A 82 -16.38 20.08 -0.74
CA PHE A 82 -17.69 19.90 -1.34
C PHE A 82 -17.56 19.95 -2.86
N ILE A 83 -18.01 18.88 -3.51
CA ILE A 83 -18.28 18.89 -4.95
C ILE A 83 -19.80 18.96 -5.09
N PRO A 84 -20.37 20.10 -5.50
CA PRO A 84 -21.80 20.28 -5.55
C PRO A 84 -22.36 19.45 -6.71
N GLN A 85 -23.07 18.34 -6.42
CA GLN A 85 -23.66 17.55 -7.51
C GLN A 85 -24.89 16.70 -7.16
N VAL A 86 -25.53 16.89 -6.01
CA VAL A 86 -26.80 16.19 -5.73
C VAL A 86 -27.86 17.21 -5.33
N GLU A 87 -28.73 17.58 -6.28
CA GLU A 87 -29.77 18.60 -6.12
C GLU A 87 -30.77 18.31 -4.98
N ASN A 88 -30.79 17.07 -4.47
CA ASN A 88 -31.70 16.62 -3.40
C ASN A 88 -30.97 16.11 -2.14
N ALA A 89 -29.66 16.34 -2.01
CA ALA A 89 -28.92 15.93 -0.81
C ALA A 89 -28.60 17.13 0.08
N ARG A 90 -28.86 16.98 1.39
CA ARG A 90 -28.36 17.88 2.41
C ARG A 90 -27.03 17.34 2.92
N ILE A 91 -25.96 18.12 2.79
CA ILE A 91 -24.65 17.73 3.29
C ILE A 91 -24.34 18.56 4.54
N THR A 92 -23.94 17.88 5.59
CA THR A 92 -23.50 18.50 6.84
C THR A 92 -22.19 17.91 7.33
N TYR A 93 -21.47 18.64 8.18
CA TYR A 93 -20.11 18.24 8.55
C TYR A 93 -19.68 18.69 9.94
N ASN A 94 -18.61 18.08 10.44
CA ASN A 94 -17.86 18.53 11.60
C ASN A 94 -16.37 18.40 11.31
N CYS A 95 -15.71 19.52 11.03
CA CYS A 95 -14.29 19.59 10.72
C CYS A 95 -13.38 19.49 11.96
N GLN A 96 -13.95 19.31 13.16
CA GLN A 96 -13.18 19.34 14.40
C GLN A 96 -13.86 18.58 15.56
N PHE A 97 -13.57 17.28 15.65
CA PHE A 97 -13.81 16.47 16.85
C PHE A 97 -12.56 15.68 17.26
N TYR A 98 -12.48 15.29 18.53
CA TYR A 98 -11.30 14.63 19.10
C TYR A 98 -11.73 13.28 19.68
N PRO A 99 -11.55 12.16 18.98
CA PRO A 99 -12.07 10.85 19.39
C PRO A 99 -11.62 10.41 20.78
N HIS A 100 -10.47 10.89 21.24
CA HIS A 100 -9.91 10.57 22.56
C HIS A 100 -10.30 11.57 23.66
N ASP A 101 -10.95 12.69 23.33
CA ASP A 101 -11.49 13.60 24.34
C ASP A 101 -12.77 13.01 24.92
N GLU A 102 -12.90 13.10 26.25
CA GLU A 102 -14.09 12.65 26.97
C GLU A 102 -15.36 13.30 26.38
N ASN A 103 -16.37 12.49 26.10
CA ASN A 103 -17.64 12.89 25.49
C ASN A 103 -17.57 13.48 24.07
N SER A 104 -16.40 13.61 23.43
CA SER A 104 -16.35 14.17 22.06
C SER A 104 -17.05 13.28 21.05
N GLY A 105 -16.88 11.95 21.15
CA GLY A 105 -17.57 10.99 20.30
C GLY A 105 -19.07 10.93 20.59
N SER A 106 -19.47 10.96 21.86
CA SER A 106 -20.88 10.95 22.24
C SER A 106 -21.59 12.24 21.84
N ASN A 107 -20.92 13.40 21.89
CA ASN A 107 -21.49 14.67 21.45
C ASN A 107 -21.73 14.67 19.93
N LEU A 108 -20.74 14.21 19.14
CA LEU A 108 -20.90 14.05 17.69
C LEU A 108 -22.08 13.11 17.36
N TRP A 109 -22.21 12.02 18.11
CA TRP A 109 -23.30 11.06 17.94
C TRP A 109 -24.66 11.61 18.37
N THR A 110 -24.69 12.39 19.46
CA THR A 110 -25.92 13.01 19.98
C THR A 110 -26.47 14.07 19.03
N ASP A 111 -25.59 14.85 18.40
CA ASP A 111 -25.94 15.75 17.30
C ASP A 111 -26.61 14.95 16.16
N LEU A 112 -25.88 13.94 15.64
CA LEU A 112 -26.35 13.12 14.52
C LEU A 112 -27.68 12.39 14.78
N ILE A 113 -27.89 11.83 15.97
CA ILE A 113 -29.12 11.07 16.26
C ILE A 113 -30.34 11.99 16.46
N THR A 114 -30.14 13.27 16.77
CA THR A 114 -31.23 14.20 17.07
C THR A 114 -32.06 14.50 15.82
N ASP A 115 -31.41 14.84 14.71
CA ASP A 115 -32.06 15.26 13.47
C ASP A 115 -31.48 14.64 12.18
N GLY A 116 -30.49 13.76 12.31
CA GLY A 116 -29.80 13.13 11.18
C GLY A 116 -28.77 14.03 10.49
N ASN A 117 -28.36 15.14 11.10
CA ASN A 117 -27.40 16.10 10.56
C ASN A 117 -26.20 16.31 11.50
N LEU A 118 -25.24 17.10 11.03
CA LEU A 118 -24.13 17.60 11.82
C LEU A 118 -24.20 19.13 11.90
N ASP A 119 -23.62 19.71 12.95
CA ASP A 119 -23.63 21.15 13.25
C ASP A 119 -22.89 22.08 12.25
N ASN A 120 -22.34 21.57 11.13
CA ASN A 120 -21.51 22.34 10.18
C ASN A 120 -20.34 23.07 10.85
N LYS A 121 -19.68 22.37 11.77
CA LYS A 121 -18.61 22.95 12.57
C LYS A 121 -17.34 23.12 11.73
N GLU A 122 -16.94 24.37 11.53
CA GLU A 122 -15.69 24.71 10.84
C GLU A 122 -14.44 24.39 11.65
N CYS A 123 -13.33 24.17 10.94
CA CYS A 123 -12.04 23.93 11.58
C CYS A 123 -11.44 25.25 12.08
N ASN A 124 -11.22 25.40 13.40
CA ASN A 124 -10.56 26.57 13.96
C ASN A 124 -9.19 26.19 14.54
N LEU A 125 -8.19 26.08 13.66
CA LEU A 125 -6.81 25.75 14.02
C LEU A 125 -5.94 27.00 14.10
N SER A 126 -5.94 27.68 15.25
CA SER A 126 -4.84 28.61 15.57
C SER A 126 -3.54 27.84 15.87
N PRO A 127 -2.35 28.45 15.75
CA PRO A 127 -1.06 27.75 15.98
C PRO A 127 -0.95 27.04 17.34
N ILE A 128 -1.58 27.59 18.38
CA ILE A 128 -1.65 26.99 19.73
C ILE A 128 -2.57 25.75 19.75
N LYS A 129 -3.66 25.78 18.99
CA LYS A 129 -4.62 24.67 18.88
C LYS A 129 -4.08 23.51 18.04
N ILE A 130 -3.12 23.73 17.14
CA ILE A 130 -2.45 22.67 16.38
C ILE A 130 -1.73 21.70 17.32
N LYS A 131 -1.02 22.19 18.35
CA LYS A 131 -0.36 21.30 19.35
C LYS A 131 -1.36 20.45 20.14
N LYS A 132 -2.53 21.00 20.48
CA LYS A 132 -3.61 20.25 21.13
C LYS A 132 -4.23 19.23 20.16
N ALA A 133 -4.45 19.62 18.90
CA ALA A 133 -5.00 18.75 17.87
C ALA A 133 -4.11 17.54 17.56
N LEU A 134 -2.79 17.72 17.62
CA LEU A 134 -1.82 16.64 17.46
C LEU A 134 -1.76 15.69 18.66
N ARG A 135 -1.99 16.19 19.88
CA ARG A 135 -2.04 15.35 21.10
C ARG A 135 -3.34 14.55 21.20
N ASN A 136 -4.47 15.15 20.81
CA ASN A 136 -5.81 14.56 20.99
C ASN A 136 -6.37 13.90 19.71
N LYS A 137 -5.52 13.68 18.69
CA LYS A 137 -5.83 13.09 17.37
C LYS A 137 -7.11 13.67 16.73
N LEU A 138 -7.02 14.86 16.16
CA LEU A 138 -8.11 15.49 15.41
C LEU A 138 -8.75 14.55 14.35
N ALA A 139 -10.08 14.54 14.30
CA ALA A 139 -10.86 13.83 13.28
C ALA A 139 -11.93 14.75 12.66
N ILE A 140 -12.42 14.33 11.49
CA ILE A 140 -13.46 15.02 10.70
C ILE A 140 -14.60 14.05 10.40
N ALA A 141 -15.84 14.56 10.46
CA ALA A 141 -17.04 13.83 10.09
C ALA A 141 -17.79 14.54 8.95
N VAL A 142 -18.37 13.75 8.06
CA VAL A 142 -19.20 14.21 6.93
C VAL A 142 -20.48 13.39 6.95
N CYS A 143 -21.61 14.05 6.82
CA CYS A 143 -22.91 13.43 6.72
C CYS A 143 -23.58 13.91 5.43
N VAL A 144 -24.21 12.98 4.72
CA VAL A 144 -25.05 13.28 3.56
C VAL A 144 -26.41 12.67 3.84
N GLN A 145 -27.44 13.50 3.85
CA GLN A 145 -28.83 13.12 4.02
C GLN A 145 -29.55 13.28 2.69
N ILE A 146 -30.28 12.23 2.29
CA ILE A 146 -31.12 12.23 1.10
C ILE A 146 -32.47 11.62 1.43
N LYS A 147 -33.54 12.15 0.83
CA LYS A 147 -34.88 11.60 0.97
C LYS A 147 -35.14 10.62 -0.16
N VAL A 148 -35.34 9.35 0.16
CA VAL A 148 -35.65 8.30 -0.83
C VAL A 148 -37.15 8.00 -0.80
N PRO A 149 -37.91 8.30 -1.87
CA PRO A 149 -39.32 7.93 -1.98
C PRO A 149 -39.58 6.41 -1.85
N ALA A 150 -40.81 6.04 -1.48
CA ALA A 150 -41.21 4.64 -1.47
C ALA A 150 -41.02 4.02 -2.86
N HIS A 151 -40.48 2.80 -2.90
CA HIS A 151 -40.17 2.07 -4.13
C HIS A 151 -39.18 2.75 -5.08
N SER A 152 -38.37 3.70 -4.60
CA SER A 152 -37.31 4.33 -5.38
C SER A 152 -35.91 3.94 -4.87
N LYS A 153 -34.88 4.36 -5.61
CA LYS A 153 -33.46 4.21 -5.25
C LYS A 153 -32.75 5.53 -5.48
N ASP A 154 -31.77 5.80 -4.63
CA ASP A 154 -30.86 6.94 -4.79
C ASP A 154 -29.41 6.51 -4.52
N ARG A 155 -28.44 7.35 -4.88
CA ARG A 155 -27.01 7.05 -4.77
C ARG A 155 -26.24 8.24 -4.22
N ILE A 156 -25.37 7.95 -3.25
CA ILE A 156 -24.40 8.90 -2.70
C ILE A 156 -22.99 8.35 -2.94
N GLU A 157 -22.06 9.22 -3.30
CA GLU A 157 -20.68 8.87 -3.64
C GLU A 157 -19.73 9.62 -2.71
N PHE A 158 -18.78 8.89 -2.11
CA PHE A 158 -17.72 9.43 -1.26
C PHE A 158 -16.36 9.05 -1.83
N ALA A 159 -15.36 9.92 -1.65
CA ALA A 159 -13.96 9.62 -1.94
C ALA A 159 -13.11 9.87 -0.69
N LEU A 160 -12.25 8.90 -0.36
CA LEU A 160 -11.20 9.04 0.64
C LEU A 160 -9.86 9.06 -0.09
N VAL A 161 -9.08 10.12 0.12
CA VAL A 161 -7.80 10.33 -0.55
C VAL A 161 -6.76 10.83 0.44
N TRP A 162 -5.49 10.57 0.15
CA TRP A 162 -4.37 11.08 0.94
C TRP A 162 -3.28 11.61 0.02
N ASN A 163 -2.75 12.78 0.36
CA ASN A 163 -1.56 13.34 -0.29
C ASN A 163 -0.37 13.23 0.68
N MET A 164 0.41 12.15 0.53
CA MET A 164 1.62 11.90 1.31
C MET A 164 2.79 11.62 0.35
N PRO A 165 3.31 12.68 -0.30
CA PRO A 165 4.14 12.54 -1.49
C PRO A 165 5.58 12.12 -1.17
N ASN A 166 6.05 12.47 0.03
CA ASN A 166 7.43 12.22 0.43
C ASN A 166 7.55 10.89 1.16
N VAL A 167 8.56 10.11 0.78
CA VAL A 167 8.98 8.91 1.49
C VAL A 167 10.45 9.04 1.88
N SER A 168 10.78 8.57 3.06
CA SER A 168 12.18 8.36 3.47
C SER A 168 12.24 6.99 4.14
N PHE A 169 13.43 6.42 4.31
CA PHE A 169 13.64 5.20 5.09
C PHE A 169 14.30 5.53 6.44
N VAL A 170 14.43 4.57 7.36
CA VAL A 170 14.84 4.85 8.75
C VAL A 170 16.20 5.55 8.83
N ASN A 171 17.12 5.16 7.95
CA ASN A 171 18.43 5.78 7.88
C ASN A 171 18.40 7.22 7.29
N ASN A 172 17.25 7.61 6.70
CA ASN A 172 16.95 8.94 6.17
C ASN A 172 18.07 9.53 5.29
N GLN A 173 18.75 8.67 4.51
CA GLN A 173 19.84 9.09 3.64
C GLN A 173 19.30 9.80 2.40
N LYS A 174 18.15 9.33 1.89
CA LYS A 174 17.47 9.90 0.73
C LYS A 174 16.01 10.20 1.02
N LYS A 175 15.49 11.18 0.28
CA LYS A 175 14.05 11.47 0.18
C LYS A 175 13.56 11.09 -1.20
N TYR A 176 12.47 10.35 -1.24
CA TYR A 176 11.81 9.88 -2.45
C TYR A 176 10.47 10.58 -2.61
N LYS A 177 10.04 10.75 -3.86
CA LYS A 177 8.68 11.17 -4.21
C LYS A 177 7.90 9.95 -4.68
N LYS A 178 6.68 9.75 -4.18
CA LYS A 178 5.79 8.70 -4.67
C LYS A 178 5.41 8.99 -6.13
N PHE A 179 5.30 7.96 -6.97
CA PHE A 179 5.13 8.12 -8.42
C PHE A 179 3.91 8.95 -8.82
N TYR A 180 2.82 8.92 -8.03
CA TYR A 180 1.60 9.69 -8.31
C TYR A 180 1.84 11.21 -8.38
N THR A 181 2.94 11.73 -7.80
CA THR A 181 3.25 13.17 -7.83
C THR A 181 3.52 13.69 -9.25
N ARG A 182 3.75 12.81 -10.22
CA ARG A 182 3.80 13.17 -11.64
C ARG A 182 2.48 13.70 -12.18
N TYR A 183 1.38 13.23 -11.61
CA TYR A 183 0.02 13.58 -12.02
C TYR A 183 -0.58 14.63 -11.09
N PHE A 184 -0.21 14.60 -9.81
CA PHE A 184 -0.70 15.53 -8.79
C PHE A 184 0.48 16.18 -8.07
N SER A 185 0.84 17.39 -8.49
CA SER A 185 1.99 18.11 -7.93
C SER A 185 1.82 18.35 -6.43
N ASP A 186 2.88 18.09 -5.66
CA ASP A 186 2.89 18.35 -4.23
C ASP A 186 3.19 19.82 -3.88
N GLU A 187 3.53 20.64 -4.87
CA GLU A 187 3.60 22.10 -4.73
C GLU A 187 2.21 22.72 -4.63
N ASN A 188 1.16 22.02 -5.08
CA ASN A 188 -0.23 22.48 -4.98
C ASN A 188 -0.77 22.27 -3.54
N PRO A 189 -1.10 23.33 -2.78
CA PRO A 189 -1.67 23.22 -1.43
C PRO A 189 -3.07 22.60 -1.40
N ASP A 190 -3.71 22.47 -2.56
CA ASP A 190 -4.99 21.82 -2.78
C ASP A 190 -4.86 20.48 -3.55
N CYS A 191 -3.66 19.90 -3.60
CA CYS A 191 -3.42 18.60 -4.27
C CYS A 191 -4.38 17.48 -3.78
N ALA A 192 -4.64 17.38 -2.47
CA ALA A 192 -5.61 16.41 -1.94
C ALA A 192 -7.04 16.66 -2.46
N LYS A 193 -7.42 17.94 -2.68
CA LYS A 193 -8.69 18.31 -3.30
C LYS A 193 -8.75 17.89 -4.75
N GLU A 194 -7.68 18.12 -5.49
CA GLU A 194 -7.55 17.72 -6.88
C GLU A 194 -7.70 16.21 -7.05
N ILE A 195 -7.04 15.40 -6.21
CA ILE A 195 -7.16 13.94 -6.21
C ILE A 195 -8.60 13.50 -5.89
N ALA A 196 -9.24 14.10 -4.88
CA ALA A 196 -10.63 13.80 -4.53
C ALA A 196 -11.60 14.12 -5.69
N CYS A 197 -11.46 15.30 -6.29
CA CYS A 197 -12.23 15.70 -7.45
C CYS A 197 -12.02 14.73 -8.61
N TYR A 198 -10.77 14.46 -8.97
CA TYR A 198 -10.43 13.53 -10.04
C TYR A 198 -11.07 12.15 -9.81
N SER A 199 -11.02 11.64 -8.58
CA SER A 199 -11.62 10.35 -8.19
C SER A 199 -13.14 10.35 -8.36
N LEU A 200 -13.83 11.37 -7.86
CA LEU A 200 -15.30 11.48 -7.96
C LEU A 200 -15.78 11.66 -9.40
N HIS A 201 -14.99 12.26 -10.28
CA HIS A 201 -15.34 12.38 -11.70
C HIS A 201 -15.02 11.10 -12.51
N SER A 202 -14.02 10.33 -12.09
CA SER A 202 -13.45 9.25 -12.93
C SER A 202 -13.89 7.84 -12.54
N TRP A 203 -14.40 7.62 -11.32
CA TRP A 203 -14.63 6.27 -10.78
C TRP A 203 -15.53 5.38 -11.67
N LYS A 204 -16.49 5.96 -12.41
CA LYS A 204 -17.35 5.22 -13.36
C LYS A 204 -16.54 4.61 -14.51
N SER A 205 -15.56 5.34 -15.03
CA SER A 205 -14.65 4.81 -16.06
C SER A 205 -13.83 3.67 -15.49
N TRP A 206 -13.29 3.84 -14.29
CA TRP A 206 -12.49 2.81 -13.63
C TRP A 206 -13.29 1.54 -13.35
N GLU A 207 -14.54 1.65 -12.89
CA GLU A 207 -15.40 0.48 -12.68
C GLU A 207 -15.67 -0.27 -13.99
N LYS A 208 -15.88 0.46 -15.08
CA LYS A 208 -16.05 -0.11 -16.42
C LYS A 208 -14.78 -0.83 -16.88
N GLU A 209 -13.63 -0.18 -16.81
CA GLU A 209 -12.33 -0.75 -17.19
C GLU A 209 -12.00 -2.01 -16.35
N LEU A 210 -12.24 -1.95 -15.03
CA LEU A 210 -12.08 -3.11 -14.14
C LEU A 210 -13.05 -4.24 -14.45
N SER A 211 -14.28 -3.94 -14.88
CA SER A 211 -15.22 -4.97 -15.35
C SER A 211 -14.67 -5.63 -16.61
N GLU A 212 -14.33 -4.83 -17.63
CA GLU A 212 -13.80 -5.30 -18.92
C GLU A 212 -12.55 -6.16 -18.75
N PHE A 213 -11.61 -5.75 -17.89
CA PHE A 213 -10.42 -6.53 -17.55
C PHE A 213 -10.77 -7.92 -16.97
N ARG A 214 -11.79 -8.01 -16.11
CA ARG A 214 -12.16 -9.26 -15.43
C ARG A 214 -13.06 -10.17 -16.27
N GLN A 215 -13.86 -9.61 -17.18
CA GLN A 215 -14.90 -10.35 -17.92
C GLN A 215 -14.37 -11.62 -18.62
N PRO A 216 -13.24 -11.61 -19.35
CA PRO A 216 -12.77 -12.81 -20.05
C PRO A 216 -12.55 -14.01 -19.12
N ILE A 217 -11.94 -13.77 -17.95
CA ILE A 217 -11.69 -14.81 -16.95
C ILE A 217 -12.99 -15.21 -16.24
N ILE A 218 -13.86 -14.25 -15.93
CA ILE A 218 -15.14 -14.52 -15.25
C ILE A 218 -16.06 -15.38 -16.12
N GLN A 219 -16.10 -15.12 -17.43
CA GLN A 219 -16.98 -15.81 -18.38
C GLN A 219 -16.45 -17.18 -18.81
N ASP A 220 -15.14 -17.44 -18.66
CA ASP A 220 -14.55 -18.73 -19.03
C ASP A 220 -15.12 -19.88 -18.19
N GLN A 221 -15.90 -20.74 -18.82
CA GLN A 221 -16.55 -21.88 -18.16
C GLN A 221 -15.58 -23.02 -17.83
N SER A 222 -14.39 -23.05 -18.43
CA SER A 222 -13.36 -24.05 -18.14
C SER A 222 -12.70 -23.84 -16.79
N LEU A 223 -12.74 -22.60 -16.27
CA LEU A 223 -12.12 -22.22 -15.00
C LEU A 223 -13.09 -22.40 -13.82
N PRO A 224 -12.71 -23.14 -12.76
CA PRO A 224 -13.50 -23.25 -11.54
C PRO A 224 -13.77 -21.90 -10.88
N LYS A 225 -14.95 -21.72 -10.25
CA LYS A 225 -15.30 -20.47 -9.57
C LYS A 225 -14.30 -20.06 -8.48
N TRP A 226 -13.81 -21.02 -7.69
CA TRP A 226 -12.85 -20.76 -6.63
C TRP A 226 -11.52 -20.22 -7.18
N TYR A 227 -11.07 -20.74 -8.34
CA TYR A 227 -9.82 -20.33 -8.97
C TYR A 227 -9.87 -18.87 -9.41
N LYS A 228 -10.99 -18.44 -9.98
CA LYS A 228 -11.22 -17.03 -10.37
C LYS A 228 -11.13 -16.08 -9.18
N ILE A 229 -11.70 -16.48 -8.04
CA ILE A 229 -11.68 -15.69 -6.80
C ILE A 229 -10.24 -15.53 -6.33
N VAL A 230 -9.49 -16.63 -6.21
CA VAL A 230 -8.09 -16.60 -5.76
C VAL A 230 -7.25 -15.78 -6.74
N LEU A 231 -7.36 -16.03 -8.05
CA LEU A 231 -6.56 -15.35 -9.07
C LEU A 231 -6.66 -13.82 -8.98
N PHE A 232 -7.85 -13.27 -8.71
CA PHE A 232 -8.01 -11.83 -8.54
C PHE A 232 -7.66 -11.34 -7.14
N ASN A 233 -8.03 -12.08 -6.10
CA ASN A 233 -7.80 -11.63 -4.73
C ASN A 233 -6.31 -11.63 -4.37
N GLU A 234 -5.51 -12.58 -4.87
CA GLU A 234 -4.06 -12.62 -4.60
C GLU A 234 -3.31 -11.40 -5.19
N LEU A 235 -3.89 -10.69 -6.16
CA LEU A 235 -3.31 -9.43 -6.68
C LEU A 235 -3.30 -8.30 -5.65
N TYR A 236 -4.02 -8.43 -4.52
CA TYR A 236 -4.01 -7.44 -3.45
C TYR A 236 -2.58 -7.10 -2.99
N PHE A 237 -1.69 -8.10 -2.99
CA PHE A 237 -0.33 -7.98 -2.50
C PHE A 237 0.52 -6.99 -3.29
N ILE A 238 0.19 -6.72 -4.56
CA ILE A 238 0.87 -5.67 -5.35
C ILE A 238 0.66 -4.28 -4.75
N SER A 239 -0.46 -4.05 -4.06
CA SER A 239 -0.71 -2.80 -3.34
C SER A 239 -0.31 -2.89 -1.87
N ASP A 240 -0.63 -4.00 -1.21
CA ASP A 240 -0.53 -4.18 0.25
C ASP A 240 0.82 -4.75 0.74
N GLY A 241 1.64 -5.26 -0.17
CA GLY A 241 2.96 -5.84 0.13
C GLY A 241 4.02 -4.79 0.50
N GLY A 242 3.64 -3.66 1.11
CA GLY A 242 4.55 -2.56 1.41
C GLY A 242 5.19 -1.92 0.18
N THR A 243 4.41 -1.82 -0.91
CA THR A 243 4.89 -1.37 -2.20
C THR A 243 5.40 0.06 -2.19
N VAL A 244 6.65 0.24 -2.61
CA VAL A 244 7.24 1.54 -2.87
C VAL A 244 7.34 1.76 -4.37
N TRP A 245 6.75 2.86 -4.83
CA TRP A 245 6.80 3.26 -6.23
C TRP A 245 7.20 4.72 -6.33
N PHE A 246 8.40 4.98 -6.84
CA PHE A 246 9.04 6.28 -6.77
C PHE A 246 9.21 6.94 -8.14
N ASP A 247 8.95 8.24 -8.15
CA ASP A 247 9.31 9.10 -9.27
C ASP A 247 10.81 9.41 -9.22
N ILE A 248 11.53 8.90 -10.23
CA ILE A 248 12.95 9.17 -10.44
C ILE A 248 13.21 9.90 -11.77
N LYS A 249 12.21 10.59 -12.34
CA LYS A 249 12.31 11.26 -13.65
C LYS A 249 13.53 12.17 -13.76
N ASN A 250 13.85 12.85 -12.66
CA ASN A 250 14.93 13.82 -12.55
C ASN A 250 16.18 13.25 -11.83
N ASP A 251 16.25 11.93 -11.55
CA ASP A 251 17.45 11.33 -10.97
C ASP A 251 18.55 11.23 -12.05
N PRO A 252 19.65 11.98 -11.93
CA PRO A 252 20.73 11.95 -12.92
C PRO A 252 21.45 10.59 -12.98
N ASN A 253 21.30 9.75 -11.96
CA ASN A 253 21.93 8.43 -11.90
C ASN A 253 21.08 7.33 -12.55
N CYS A 254 19.85 7.63 -12.96
CA CYS A 254 18.99 6.67 -13.64
C CYS A 254 19.49 6.44 -15.07
N LYS A 255 20.02 5.24 -15.31
CA LYS A 255 20.58 4.79 -16.60
C LYS A 255 19.51 4.33 -17.59
N HIS A 256 18.33 3.96 -17.11
CA HIS A 256 17.34 3.20 -17.87
C HIS A 256 16.11 4.05 -18.19
N GLN A 257 15.79 4.17 -19.49
CA GLN A 257 14.62 4.92 -19.92
C GLN A 257 13.33 4.36 -19.32
N VAL A 258 13.17 3.03 -19.27
CA VAL A 258 11.97 2.41 -18.69
C VAL A 258 11.80 2.74 -17.21
N VAL A 259 12.88 2.73 -16.41
CA VAL A 259 12.82 3.09 -14.98
C VAL A 259 12.53 4.59 -14.84
N ARG A 260 13.07 5.43 -15.72
CA ARG A 260 12.77 6.87 -15.75
C ARG A 260 11.32 7.16 -16.13
N GLU A 261 10.74 6.40 -17.05
CA GLU A 261 9.37 6.62 -17.54
C GLU A 261 8.33 6.00 -16.62
N TYR A 262 8.57 4.79 -16.10
CA TYR A 262 7.59 4.03 -15.31
C TYR A 262 7.90 4.03 -13.82
N GLY A 263 8.99 4.65 -13.38
CA GLY A 263 9.35 4.78 -11.98
C GLY A 263 10.11 3.58 -11.42
N ARG A 264 10.76 3.80 -10.28
CA ARG A 264 11.47 2.79 -9.51
C ARG A 264 10.47 2.05 -8.62
N PHE A 265 10.45 0.73 -8.68
CA PHE A 265 9.40 -0.09 -8.07
C PHE A 265 9.97 -1.21 -7.19
N ALA A 266 9.41 -1.37 -6.00
CA ALA A 266 9.67 -2.52 -5.17
C ALA A 266 8.48 -2.85 -4.25
N TYR A 267 8.40 -4.10 -3.81
CA TYR A 267 7.45 -4.58 -2.82
C TYR A 267 8.15 -5.58 -1.88
N LEU A 268 7.67 -5.73 -0.67
CA LEU A 268 8.25 -6.61 0.34
C LEU A 268 7.93 -8.07 0.02
N GLU A 269 8.81 -8.98 0.42
CA GLU A 269 8.55 -10.41 0.44
C GLU A 269 7.35 -10.77 1.33
N GLY A 270 7.26 -10.14 2.50
CA GLY A 270 6.16 -10.33 3.43
C GLY A 270 6.19 -9.32 4.58
N GLN A 271 5.25 -9.47 5.51
CA GLN A 271 5.17 -8.58 6.68
C GLN A 271 6.21 -8.89 7.75
N GLU A 272 6.57 -10.17 7.87
CA GLU A 272 7.60 -10.68 8.77
C GLU A 272 8.98 -10.58 8.13
N TYR A 273 9.05 -10.91 6.85
CA TYR A 273 10.24 -10.85 6.00
C TYR A 273 10.28 -9.53 5.23
N ARG A 274 10.79 -8.48 5.88
CA ARG A 274 10.76 -7.09 5.36
C ARG A 274 11.90 -6.79 4.39
N MET A 275 12.06 -7.62 3.39
CA MET A 275 13.06 -7.46 2.32
C MET A 275 12.35 -7.11 1.02
N TYR A 276 12.84 -6.09 0.34
CA TYR A 276 12.25 -5.63 -0.90
C TYR A 276 12.72 -6.47 -2.09
N ASN A 277 11.76 -6.87 -2.93
CA ASN A 277 11.94 -7.65 -4.13
C ASN A 277 12.81 -8.90 -3.89
N THR A 278 12.62 -9.63 -2.79
CA THR A 278 13.33 -10.90 -2.56
C THR A 278 13.22 -11.77 -3.81
N TYR A 279 14.36 -12.00 -4.45
CA TYR A 279 14.40 -12.31 -5.87
C TYR A 279 14.02 -13.76 -6.16
N ASP A 280 14.44 -14.68 -5.31
CA ASP A 280 14.07 -16.08 -5.37
C ASP A 280 12.56 -16.29 -5.17
N VAL A 281 11.89 -15.40 -4.44
CA VAL A 281 10.43 -15.35 -4.27
C VAL A 281 9.76 -14.61 -5.43
N HIS A 282 10.28 -13.44 -5.82
CA HIS A 282 9.81 -12.65 -6.96
C HIS A 282 9.78 -13.48 -8.24
N PHE A 283 10.73 -14.39 -8.44
CA PHE A 283 10.73 -15.35 -9.55
C PHE A 283 9.36 -16.04 -9.79
N ASN A 284 8.62 -16.33 -8.72
CA ASN A 284 7.28 -16.94 -8.78
C ASN A 284 6.17 -15.89 -8.98
N ALA A 285 6.29 -14.75 -8.31
CA ALA A 285 5.27 -13.69 -8.33
C ALA A 285 5.31 -12.83 -9.61
N ASN A 286 6.43 -12.81 -10.32
CA ASN A 286 6.65 -11.90 -11.44
C ASN A 286 5.68 -12.12 -12.61
N PHE A 287 5.00 -13.27 -12.71
CA PHE A 287 4.02 -13.54 -13.76
C PHE A 287 2.89 -12.52 -13.75
N ALA A 288 2.49 -12.06 -12.55
CA ALA A 288 1.49 -11.01 -12.41
C ALA A 288 2.01 -9.67 -12.94
N LEU A 289 3.23 -9.27 -12.56
CA LEU A 289 3.85 -8.03 -13.02
C LEU A 289 4.12 -8.06 -14.53
N LEU A 290 4.66 -9.16 -15.07
CA LEU A 290 4.94 -9.28 -16.50
C LEU A 290 3.66 -9.20 -17.35
N GLN A 291 2.58 -9.84 -16.92
CA GLN A 291 1.33 -9.87 -17.69
C GLN A 291 0.52 -8.57 -17.56
N LEU A 292 0.49 -7.97 -16.36
CA LEU A 292 -0.40 -6.84 -16.05
C LEU A 292 0.32 -5.49 -16.06
N TRP A 293 1.58 -5.45 -15.64
CA TRP A 293 2.39 -4.22 -15.54
C TRP A 293 3.82 -4.44 -16.06
N PRO A 294 3.99 -4.85 -17.33
CA PRO A 294 5.29 -5.30 -17.86
C PRO A 294 6.39 -4.26 -17.72
N LYS A 295 6.07 -2.97 -17.77
CA LYS A 295 7.06 -1.90 -17.62
C LYS A 295 7.57 -1.74 -16.18
N LEU A 296 6.77 -2.11 -15.17
CA LEU A 296 7.24 -2.22 -13.78
C LEU A 296 8.11 -3.47 -13.59
N GLN A 297 7.76 -4.60 -14.23
CA GLN A 297 8.61 -5.79 -14.26
C GLN A 297 9.99 -5.48 -14.85
N LEU A 298 10.02 -4.83 -16.02
CA LEU A 298 11.27 -4.41 -16.65
C LEU A 298 12.05 -3.43 -15.75
N SER A 299 11.37 -2.45 -15.13
CA SER A 299 12.00 -1.48 -14.24
C SER A 299 12.78 -2.16 -13.10
N LEU A 300 12.13 -3.10 -12.40
CA LEU A 300 12.76 -3.92 -11.36
C LEU A 300 13.96 -4.70 -11.92
N GLN A 301 13.77 -5.37 -13.06
CA GLN A 301 14.75 -6.29 -13.62
C GLN A 301 16.04 -5.58 -14.09
N TYR A 302 15.93 -4.38 -14.68
CA TYR A 302 17.07 -3.53 -15.01
C TYR A 302 17.87 -3.12 -13.77
N GLU A 303 17.20 -2.74 -12.69
CA GLU A 303 17.88 -2.35 -11.46
C GLU A 303 18.58 -3.54 -10.80
N PHE A 304 18.00 -4.75 -10.83
CA PHE A 304 18.72 -5.97 -10.40
C PHE A 304 19.95 -6.25 -11.26
N ALA A 305 19.87 -6.09 -12.59
CA ALA A 305 21.00 -6.32 -13.47
C ALA A 305 22.22 -5.45 -13.07
N ASP A 306 21.97 -4.16 -12.81
CA ASP A 306 22.99 -3.20 -12.37
C ASP A 306 23.72 -3.61 -11.08
N THR A 307 23.08 -4.42 -10.22
CA THR A 307 23.67 -4.88 -8.95
C THR A 307 24.62 -6.05 -9.07
N ILE A 308 24.53 -6.83 -10.16
CA ILE A 308 25.31 -8.07 -10.35
C ILE A 308 26.83 -7.83 -10.22
N PRO A 309 27.44 -6.85 -10.92
CA PRO A 309 28.88 -6.61 -10.83
C PRO A 309 29.31 -5.90 -9.54
N MET A 310 28.37 -5.50 -8.67
CA MET A 310 28.67 -4.76 -7.44
C MET A 310 29.14 -5.69 -6.33
N GLU A 311 30.03 -5.16 -5.48
CA GLU A 311 30.48 -5.77 -4.24
C GLU A 311 30.35 -4.77 -3.08
N SER A 312 29.88 -5.23 -1.93
CA SER A 312 29.79 -4.40 -0.74
C SER A 312 31.17 -4.10 -0.16
N LYS A 313 31.39 -2.88 0.32
CA LYS A 313 32.65 -2.54 1.00
C LYS A 313 32.80 -3.29 2.34
N ASN A 314 31.68 -3.43 3.05
CA ASN A 314 31.65 -3.98 4.39
C ASN A 314 31.39 -5.49 4.37
N ASP A 315 31.95 -6.15 5.37
CA ASP A 315 31.61 -7.52 5.72
C ASP A 315 30.50 -7.50 6.78
N VAL A 316 29.66 -8.54 6.76
CA VAL A 316 28.59 -8.76 7.74
C VAL A 316 28.75 -10.13 8.36
N LYS A 317 28.30 -10.27 9.61
CA LYS A 317 28.24 -11.56 10.29
C LYS A 317 26.92 -12.24 9.93
N PHE A 318 27.00 -13.45 9.37
CA PHE A 318 25.81 -14.28 9.12
C PHE A 318 25.35 -14.98 10.40
N LEU A 319 24.04 -15.03 10.60
CA LEU A 319 23.47 -15.42 11.90
C LEU A 319 23.61 -16.91 12.19
N ILE A 320 23.49 -17.77 11.16
CA ILE A 320 23.40 -19.21 11.38
C ILE A 320 24.77 -19.85 11.64
N ASP A 321 25.82 -19.48 10.90
CA ASP A 321 27.15 -20.06 11.05
C ASP A 321 28.16 -19.12 11.73
N GLY A 322 27.78 -17.86 11.96
CA GLY A 322 28.60 -16.85 12.61
C GLY A 322 29.77 -16.34 11.76
N LYS A 323 29.89 -16.72 10.49
CA LYS A 323 30.98 -16.31 9.61
C LYS A 323 30.81 -14.87 9.15
N TYR A 324 31.94 -14.25 8.86
CA TYR A 324 31.99 -12.94 8.24
C TYR A 324 32.26 -13.10 6.74
N ALA A 325 31.44 -12.47 5.91
CA ALA A 325 31.71 -12.33 4.48
C ALA A 325 31.09 -11.02 3.94
N LYS A 326 31.33 -10.75 2.66
CA LYS A 326 30.76 -9.59 1.98
C LYS A 326 29.24 -9.65 2.03
N GLN A 327 28.60 -8.55 2.45
CA GLN A 327 27.13 -8.44 2.43
C GLN A 327 26.57 -8.69 1.02
N LYS A 328 27.20 -8.14 0.00
CA LYS A 328 26.93 -8.41 -1.40
C LYS A 328 28.22 -8.77 -2.10
N SER A 329 28.31 -9.99 -2.61
CA SER A 329 29.49 -10.49 -3.32
C SER A 329 29.49 -10.06 -4.78
N LYS A 330 30.67 -9.81 -5.37
CA LYS A 330 30.80 -9.47 -6.79
C LYS A 330 30.25 -10.59 -7.68
N ASN A 331 29.74 -10.24 -8.87
CA ASN A 331 29.32 -11.18 -9.91
C ASN A 331 28.25 -12.20 -9.45
N SER A 332 27.42 -11.80 -8.50
CA SER A 332 26.28 -12.59 -8.01
C SER A 332 25.04 -11.71 -7.96
N LEU A 333 23.87 -12.32 -8.07
CA LEU A 333 22.63 -11.60 -7.82
C LEU A 333 22.45 -11.36 -6.31
N PRO A 334 22.00 -10.17 -5.87
CA PRO A 334 21.54 -10.03 -4.49
C PRO A 334 20.25 -10.84 -4.27
N HIS A 335 20.06 -11.33 -3.06
CA HIS A 335 18.82 -11.91 -2.58
C HIS A 335 17.68 -10.87 -2.62
N ASP A 336 17.95 -9.65 -2.17
CA ASP A 336 16.96 -8.58 -2.10
C ASP A 336 17.62 -7.20 -2.33
N ILE A 337 16.83 -6.18 -2.65
CA ILE A 337 17.34 -4.81 -2.85
C ILE A 337 17.38 -3.99 -1.55
N GLY A 338 17.26 -4.62 -0.39
CA GLY A 338 17.35 -3.98 0.92
C GLY A 338 16.05 -4.05 1.71
N ASP A 339 15.99 -3.29 2.81
CA ASP A 339 14.88 -3.27 3.76
C ASP A 339 14.47 -1.82 4.16
N PRO A 340 13.28 -1.62 4.75
CA PRO A 340 12.84 -0.29 5.21
C PRO A 340 13.66 0.34 6.35
N TYR A 341 14.46 -0.45 7.09
CA TYR A 341 15.30 0.06 8.18
C TYR A 341 16.62 0.65 7.69
N ARG A 342 17.05 0.32 6.48
CA ARG A 342 18.26 0.85 5.86
C ARG A 342 17.91 1.80 4.74
N GLU A 343 18.51 1.62 3.58
CA GLU A 343 18.29 2.44 2.39
C GLU A 343 18.23 1.48 1.19
N PRO A 344 17.02 1.06 0.77
CA PRO A 344 16.82 0.19 -0.38
C PRO A 344 17.55 0.72 -1.64
N TRP A 345 17.89 -0.18 -2.56
CA TRP A 345 18.79 0.01 -3.71
C TRP A 345 20.23 0.44 -3.40
N SER A 346 20.48 1.02 -2.23
CA SER A 346 21.81 1.49 -1.82
C SER A 346 22.50 0.47 -0.91
N VAL A 347 21.74 -0.20 -0.03
CA VAL A 347 22.23 -1.27 0.86
C VAL A 347 21.48 -2.56 0.55
N LEU A 348 22.05 -3.34 -0.37
CA LEU A 348 21.51 -4.62 -0.87
C LEU A 348 21.70 -5.75 0.15
N ASN A 349 21.03 -6.89 -0.07
CA ASN A 349 21.10 -8.07 0.80
C ASN A 349 20.83 -7.70 2.25
N ALA A 350 19.58 -7.33 2.51
CA ALA A 350 19.13 -7.13 3.86
C ALA A 350 19.09 -8.44 4.65
N TYR A 351 18.74 -9.54 3.97
CA TYR A 351 18.86 -10.90 4.50
C TYR A 351 20.27 -11.21 5.00
N ASN A 352 20.37 -11.68 6.25
CA ASN A 352 21.65 -11.96 6.90
C ASN A 352 21.67 -13.30 7.66
N SER A 353 20.70 -14.19 7.47
CA SER A 353 20.73 -15.50 8.13
C SER A 353 21.82 -16.40 7.53
N HIS A 354 21.93 -16.42 6.20
CA HIS A 354 22.93 -17.18 5.45
C HIS A 354 23.62 -16.28 4.42
N ASP A 355 24.87 -16.62 4.07
CA ASP A 355 25.51 -16.04 2.89
C ASP A 355 24.81 -16.56 1.63
N THR A 356 24.22 -15.63 0.87
CA THR A 356 23.44 -15.94 -0.33
C THR A 356 24.30 -16.02 -1.59
N ARG A 357 25.60 -15.69 -1.52
CA ARG A 357 26.53 -15.78 -2.66
C ARG A 357 26.51 -17.17 -3.30
N ASP A 358 26.48 -18.20 -2.46
CA ASP A 358 26.63 -19.59 -2.88
C ASP A 358 25.27 -20.30 -3.06
N TRP A 359 24.16 -19.56 -2.99
CA TRP A 359 22.84 -20.11 -3.33
C TRP A 359 22.80 -20.48 -4.81
N LYS A 360 22.32 -21.69 -5.09
CA LYS A 360 22.37 -22.29 -6.43
C LYS A 360 21.23 -21.85 -7.35
N ASP A 361 20.20 -21.21 -6.80
CA ASP A 361 18.99 -20.86 -7.51
C ASP A 361 18.93 -19.39 -7.94
N LEU A 362 19.42 -18.43 -7.14
CA LEU A 362 19.29 -16.99 -7.42
C LEU A 362 19.77 -16.58 -8.82
N ASN A 363 21.02 -16.91 -9.16
CA ASN A 363 21.62 -16.57 -10.45
C ASN A 363 20.85 -17.19 -11.62
N LEU A 364 20.44 -18.46 -11.48
CA LEU A 364 19.66 -19.17 -12.49
C LEU A 364 18.24 -18.59 -12.63
N LYS A 365 17.58 -18.24 -11.53
CA LYS A 365 16.28 -17.58 -11.52
C LYS A 365 16.33 -16.22 -12.23
N PHE A 366 17.42 -15.46 -12.10
CA PHE A 366 17.60 -14.23 -12.88
C PHE A 366 17.67 -14.50 -14.37
N ILE A 367 18.51 -15.46 -14.79
CA ILE A 367 18.67 -15.82 -16.21
C ILE A 367 17.34 -16.29 -16.81
N LEU A 368 16.63 -17.17 -16.09
CA LEU A 368 15.31 -17.66 -16.49
C LEU A 368 14.27 -16.53 -16.53
N THR A 369 14.32 -15.58 -15.60
CA THR A 369 13.43 -14.40 -15.60
C THR A 369 13.69 -13.51 -16.80
N VAL A 370 14.95 -13.20 -17.11
CA VAL A 370 15.30 -12.43 -18.31
C VAL A 370 14.76 -13.11 -19.56
N TYR A 371 14.97 -14.42 -19.70
CA TYR A 371 14.49 -15.13 -20.87
C TYR A 371 12.96 -15.17 -20.93
N ARG A 372 12.27 -15.35 -19.81
CA ARG A 372 10.80 -15.28 -19.73
C ARG A 372 10.28 -13.90 -20.13
N ASP A 373 10.85 -12.83 -19.59
CA ASP A 373 10.45 -11.45 -19.87
C ASP A 373 10.67 -11.14 -21.36
N TYR A 374 11.83 -11.51 -21.91
CA TYR A 374 12.11 -11.44 -23.35
C TYR A 374 11.13 -12.26 -24.18
N PHE A 375 10.89 -13.52 -23.81
CA PHE A 375 10.02 -14.40 -24.55
C PHE A 375 8.59 -13.86 -24.62
N TYR A 376 8.10 -13.24 -23.54
CA TYR A 376 6.77 -12.65 -23.48
C TYR A 376 6.70 -11.32 -24.26
N LEU A 377 7.68 -10.43 -24.08
CA LEU A 377 7.64 -9.06 -24.62
C LEU A 377 8.26 -8.90 -26.01
N LYS A 378 9.08 -9.87 -26.43
CA LYS A 378 9.88 -9.83 -27.68
C LYS A 378 10.77 -8.59 -27.78
N ASP A 379 11.28 -8.11 -26.65
CA ASP A 379 12.10 -6.91 -26.54
C ASP A 379 13.59 -7.25 -26.69
N ASN A 380 14.13 -7.05 -27.91
CA ASN A 380 15.52 -7.38 -28.21
C ASN A 380 16.51 -6.44 -27.51
N GLU A 381 16.19 -5.15 -27.35
CA GLU A 381 17.08 -4.17 -26.68
C GLU A 381 17.24 -4.54 -25.20
N TYR A 382 16.16 -4.99 -24.57
CA TYR A 382 16.19 -5.55 -23.23
C TYR A 382 17.13 -6.76 -23.13
N LEU A 383 16.99 -7.73 -24.04
CA LEU A 383 17.85 -8.93 -24.01
C LEU A 383 19.31 -8.58 -24.26
N GLU A 384 19.60 -7.71 -25.22
CA GLU A 384 20.96 -7.22 -25.52
C GLU A 384 21.60 -6.58 -24.30
N TYR A 385 20.86 -5.74 -23.58
CA TYR A 385 21.33 -5.14 -22.33
C TYR A 385 21.60 -6.18 -21.24
N MET A 386 20.73 -7.18 -21.09
CA MET A 386 20.86 -8.22 -20.06
C MET A 386 21.96 -9.24 -20.36
N TRP A 387 22.33 -9.42 -21.62
CA TRP A 387 23.21 -10.48 -22.07
C TRP A 387 24.60 -10.52 -21.39
N PRO A 388 25.33 -9.40 -21.19
CA PRO A 388 26.59 -9.41 -20.47
C PRO A 388 26.45 -9.92 -19.03
N TYR A 389 25.35 -9.58 -18.36
CA TYR A 389 25.07 -10.01 -17.00
C TYR A 389 24.71 -11.49 -16.94
N ILE A 390 23.92 -12.00 -17.89
CA ILE A 390 23.66 -13.44 -18.03
C ILE A 390 24.96 -14.22 -18.15
N LYS A 391 25.87 -13.80 -19.04
CA LYS A 391 27.18 -14.47 -19.21
C LYS A 391 27.99 -14.48 -17.92
N LEU A 392 28.01 -13.35 -17.21
CA LEU A 392 28.73 -13.22 -15.95
C LEU A 392 28.17 -14.18 -14.89
N LEU A 393 26.84 -14.26 -14.77
CA LEU A 393 26.18 -15.16 -13.84
C LEU A 393 26.37 -16.64 -14.23
N MET A 394 26.35 -16.98 -15.52
CA MET A 394 26.62 -18.34 -15.99
C MET A 394 28.03 -18.80 -15.61
N ILE A 395 29.04 -17.94 -15.71
CA ILE A 395 30.40 -18.24 -15.25
C ILE A 395 30.41 -18.50 -13.73
N THR A 396 29.71 -17.66 -12.95
CA THR A 396 29.58 -17.85 -11.50
C THR A 396 28.92 -19.19 -11.17
N VAL A 397 27.81 -19.53 -11.84
CA VAL A 397 27.10 -20.80 -11.62
C VAL A 397 27.99 -21.99 -11.99
N GLN A 398 28.70 -21.93 -13.12
CA GLN A 398 29.63 -22.99 -13.53
C GLN A 398 30.76 -23.19 -12.53
N SER A 399 31.24 -22.12 -11.87
CA SER A 399 32.29 -22.22 -10.84
C SER A 399 31.84 -22.93 -9.56
N GLN A 400 30.53 -23.17 -9.40
CA GLN A 400 29.95 -23.86 -8.25
C GLN A 400 29.79 -25.37 -8.47
N ASP A 401 30.06 -25.84 -9.69
CA ASP A 401 30.29 -27.26 -9.98
C ASP A 401 31.70 -27.63 -9.46
N HIS A 402 31.78 -28.70 -8.68
CA HIS A 402 33.01 -29.12 -8.01
C HIS A 402 33.43 -30.55 -8.38
N ASP A 403 32.61 -31.26 -9.14
CA ASP A 403 32.81 -32.65 -9.56
C ASP A 403 32.80 -32.84 -11.08
N GLY A 404 32.43 -31.81 -11.85
CA GLY A 404 32.56 -31.75 -13.30
C GLY A 404 31.46 -32.49 -14.06
N ASP A 405 30.24 -32.56 -13.51
CA ASP A 405 29.10 -33.33 -14.04
C ASP A 405 28.30 -32.66 -15.17
#